data_AF-K1T456-F1
#
_entry.id   AF-K1T456-F1
#
_cell.length_a   1.000
_cell.length_b   1.000
_cell.length_c   1.000
_cell.angle_alpha   90.00
_cell.angle_beta   90.00
_cell.angle_gamma   90.00
#
_symmetry.space_group_name_H-M   'P 1'
#
loop_
_entity.id
_entity.type
_entity.pdbx_description
1 polymer ?
#
loop_
_entity_poly.entity_id
_entity_poly.type
_entity_poly.pdbx_seq_one_letter_code
_entity_poly.pdbx_strand_id
1 'polypeptide(L)'
;MFILLPLSDEGLPKDSAEKHGIIREILRRAEAIGMGKEDIVVDGLVATIGANPKAALECFETFSFCKNEMELPTVCGLSNISFGLPERSYVNTA
;
A
#
# COMPACT_ATOMS: atom_id res chain seq x y z
N MET A 1 -4.22 6.49 -15.86
CA MET A 1 -3.40 5.64 -14.97
C MET A 1 -2.53 6.43 -13.99
N PHE A 2 -2.65 6.17 -12.69
CA PHE A 2 -1.85 6.77 -11.60
C PHE A 2 -1.60 5.78 -10.45
N ILE A 3 -0.65 6.10 -9.57
CA ILE A 3 -0.39 5.35 -8.33
C ILE A 3 -1.17 6.01 -7.18
N LEU A 4 -2.01 5.23 -6.51
CA LEU A 4 -2.72 5.63 -5.30
C LEU A 4 -1.84 5.31 -4.10
N LEU A 5 -1.36 6.37 -3.42
CA LEU A 5 -0.72 6.25 -2.12
C LEU A 5 -1.78 6.43 -1.02
N PRO A 6 -2.02 5.44 -0.14
CA PRO A 6 -2.96 5.57 0.96
C PRO A 6 -2.40 6.43 2.11
N LEU A 7 -2.26 7.73 1.85
CA LEU A 7 -1.81 8.76 2.78
C LEU A 7 -2.95 9.75 3.05
N SER A 8 -2.92 10.38 4.23
CA SER A 8 -3.76 11.52 4.57
C SER A 8 -2.92 12.77 4.84
N ASP A 9 -3.57 13.90 5.11
CA ASP A 9 -2.88 15.13 5.49
C ASP A 9 -2.15 14.98 6.84
N GLU A 10 -2.57 14.03 7.68
CA GLU A 10 -1.87 13.65 8.92
C GLU A 10 -0.64 12.76 8.66
N GLY A 11 -0.43 12.30 7.43
CA GLY A 11 0.73 11.52 7.01
C GLY A 11 0.44 10.03 6.79
N LEU A 12 1.27 9.17 7.40
CA LEU A 12 1.17 7.72 7.26
C LEU A 12 -0.04 7.18 8.04
N PRO A 13 -0.79 6.21 7.47
CA PRO A 13 -1.89 5.57 8.18
C PRO A 13 -1.38 4.80 9.40
N LYS A 14 -2.16 4.83 10.48
CA LYS A 14 -1.83 4.20 11.77
C LYS A 14 -2.10 2.70 11.76
N ASP A 15 -3.09 2.27 10.99
CA ASP A 15 -3.49 0.87 10.88
C ASP A 15 -4.08 0.53 9.51
N SER A 16 -4.34 -0.77 9.29
CA SER A 16 -4.92 -1.29 8.04
C SER A 16 -6.33 -0.75 7.78
N ALA A 17 -7.13 -0.46 8.82
CA ALA A 17 -8.49 0.03 8.67
C ALA A 17 -8.51 1.47 8.13
N GLU A 18 -7.65 2.34 8.66
CA GLU A 18 -7.42 3.70 8.14
C GLU A 18 -6.91 3.64 6.71
N LYS A 19 -5.91 2.79 6.43
CA LYS A 19 -5.37 2.59 5.08
C LYS A 19 -6.46 2.17 4.08
N HIS A 20 -7.31 1.20 4.43
CA HIS A 20 -8.43 0.76 3.58
C HIS A 20 -9.48 1.86 3.40
N GLY A 21 -9.71 2.67 4.42
CA GLY A 21 -10.58 3.85 4.35
C GLY A 21 -10.08 4.86 3.31
N ILE A 22 -8.79 5.18 3.33
CA ILE A 22 -8.17 6.10 2.36
C ILE A 22 -8.28 5.55 0.94
N ILE A 23 -7.99 4.25 0.73
CA ILE A 23 -8.10 3.61 -0.59
C ILE A 23 -9.53 3.75 -1.14
N ARG A 24 -10.55 3.47 -0.32
CA ARG A 24 -11.97 3.60 -0.72
C ARG A 24 -12.33 5.04 -1.07
N GLU A 25 -11.88 6.01 -0.28
CA GLU A 25 -12.20 7.42 -0.53
C GLU A 25 -11.54 7.94 -1.81
N ILE A 26 -10.27 7.60 -2.05
CA ILE A 26 -9.59 8.02 -3.28
C ILE A 26 -10.22 7.33 -4.50
N LEU A 27 -10.55 6.04 -4.42
CA LEU A 27 -11.27 5.34 -5.49
C LEU A 27 -12.59 6.05 -5.82
N ARG A 28 -13.41 6.34 -4.81
CA ARG A 28 -14.69 7.05 -4.98
C ARG A 28 -14.51 8.41 -5.66
N ARG A 29 -13.45 9.14 -5.33
CA ARG A 29 -13.13 10.43 -5.97
C ARG A 29 -12.67 10.26 -7.42
N ALA A 30 -11.88 9.22 -7.70
CA ALA A 30 -11.42 8.90 -9.05
C ALA A 30 -12.61 8.51 -9.96
N GLU A 31 -13.53 7.68 -9.46
CA GLU A 31 -14.77 7.31 -10.16
C GLU A 31 -15.64 8.54 -10.44
N ALA A 32 -15.74 9.48 -9.48
CA ALA A 32 -16.52 10.71 -9.64
C ALA A 32 -15.98 11.63 -10.75
N ILE A 33 -14.70 11.51 -11.13
CA ILE A 33 -14.10 12.24 -12.24
C ILE A 33 -13.97 11.40 -13.52
N GLY A 34 -14.60 10.21 -13.55
CA GLY A 34 -14.67 9.34 -14.72
C GLY A 34 -13.47 8.41 -14.92
N MET A 35 -12.64 8.18 -13.89
CA MET A 35 -11.56 7.19 -13.94
C MET A 35 -12.05 5.81 -13.49
N GLY A 36 -11.62 4.77 -14.21
CA GLY A 36 -11.93 3.39 -13.88
C GLY A 36 -10.88 2.73 -12.99
N LYS A 37 -11.13 1.48 -12.58
CA LYS A 37 -10.17 0.67 -11.79
C LYS A 37 -8.87 0.44 -12.55
N GLU A 38 -8.93 0.34 -13.87
CA GLU A 38 -7.80 0.19 -14.79
C GLU A 38 -6.85 1.40 -14.79
N ASP A 39 -7.32 2.55 -14.31
CA ASP A 39 -6.52 3.76 -14.18
C ASP A 39 -5.78 3.86 -12.83
N ILE A 40 -5.91 2.88 -11.95
CA ILE A 40 -5.44 2.99 -10.56
C ILE A 40 -4.58 1.80 -10.19
N VAL A 41 -3.39 2.06 -9.65
CA VAL A 41 -2.54 1.04 -9.02
C VAL A 41 -2.30 1.44 -7.57
N VAL A 42 -2.68 0.60 -6.62
CA VAL A 42 -2.56 0.91 -5.19
C VAL A 42 -1.16 0.54 -4.68
N ASP A 43 -0.46 1.48 -4.05
CA ASP A 43 0.77 1.18 -3.33
C ASP A 43 0.48 0.64 -1.92
N GLY A 44 1.11 -0.47 -1.54
CA GLY A 44 0.98 -1.06 -0.20
C GLY A 44 1.49 -0.18 0.95
N LEU A 45 2.28 0.87 0.65
CA LEU A 45 3.00 1.72 1.61
C LEU A 45 3.72 0.89 2.67
N VAL A 46 4.69 0.12 2.21
CA VAL A 46 5.44 -0.79 3.07
C VAL A 46 6.40 -0.02 4.00
N ALA A 47 6.25 -0.24 5.31
CA ALA A 47 7.19 0.25 6.32
C ALA A 47 8.42 -0.67 6.43
N THR A 48 9.48 -0.22 7.11
CA THR A 48 10.66 -1.06 7.36
C THR A 48 10.41 -2.08 8.47
N ILE A 49 10.82 -3.33 8.24
CA ILE A 49 10.80 -4.41 9.25
C ILE A 49 11.67 -4.06 10.46
N GLY A 50 12.74 -3.27 10.24
CA GLY A 50 13.62 -2.84 11.33
C GLY A 50 12.93 -1.97 12.39
N ALA A 51 11.85 -1.27 12.03
CA ALA A 51 11.05 -0.46 12.96
C ALA A 51 9.73 -1.14 13.35
N ASN A 52 9.10 -1.85 12.41
CA ASN A 52 7.88 -2.62 12.66
C ASN A 52 8.04 -4.06 12.16
N PRO A 53 8.25 -5.06 13.05
CA PRO A 53 8.35 -6.47 12.66
C PRO A 53 7.13 -7.03 11.89
N LYS A 54 5.97 -6.35 11.97
CA LYS A 54 4.74 -6.75 11.27
C LYS A 54 4.56 -6.09 9.90
N ALA A 55 5.47 -5.20 9.49
CA ALA A 55 5.32 -4.41 8.26
C ALA A 55 5.05 -5.24 7.00
N ALA A 56 5.67 -6.42 6.88
CA ALA A 56 5.42 -7.34 5.77
C ALA A 56 3.97 -7.86 5.76
N LEU A 57 3.48 -8.28 6.93
CA LEU A 57 2.12 -8.83 7.08
C LEU A 57 1.06 -7.77 6.81
N GLU A 58 1.25 -6.56 7.33
CA GLU A 58 0.37 -5.41 7.07
C GLU A 58 0.33 -5.03 5.58
N CYS A 59 1.47 -5.13 4.90
CA CYS A 59 1.54 -4.95 3.44
C CYS A 59 0.74 -6.03 2.70
N PHE A 60 0.92 -7.31 3.07
CA PHE A 60 0.13 -8.41 2.49
C PHE A 60 -1.37 -8.31 2.78
N GLU A 61 -1.76 -7.82 3.96
CA GLU A 61 -3.16 -7.53 4.29
C GLU A 61 -3.74 -6.49 3.32
N THR A 62 -2.99 -5.43 3.04
CA THR A 62 -3.39 -4.40 2.06
C THR A 62 -3.56 -4.99 0.67
N PHE A 63 -2.63 -5.87 0.25
CA PHE A 63 -2.74 -6.58 -1.03
C PHE A 63 -3.93 -7.52 -1.10
N SER A 64 -4.20 -8.24 -0.01
CA SER A 64 -5.37 -9.12 0.11
C SER A 64 -6.67 -8.34 -0.02
N PHE A 65 -6.78 -7.21 0.69
CA PHE A 65 -7.91 -6.29 0.59
C PHE A 65 -8.11 -5.77 -0.83
N CYS A 66 -7.03 -5.25 -1.45
CA CYS A 66 -7.12 -4.71 -2.82
C CYS A 66 -7.52 -5.77 -3.83
N LYS A 67 -7.02 -7.00 -3.69
CA LYS A 67 -7.32 -8.11 -4.60
C LYS A 67 -8.74 -8.66 -4.40
N ASN A 68 -9.13 -8.95 -3.15
CA ASN A 68 -10.33 -9.72 -2.86
C ASN A 68 -11.58 -8.86 -2.71
N GLU A 69 -11.44 -7.60 -2.30
CA GLU A 69 -12.58 -6.71 -2.05
C GLU A 69 -12.68 -5.59 -3.10
N MET A 70 -11.55 -5.01 -3.50
CA MET A 70 -11.56 -3.84 -4.39
C MET A 70 -11.34 -4.19 -5.86
N GLU A 71 -10.75 -5.36 -6.16
CA GLU A 71 -10.30 -5.79 -7.49
C GLU A 71 -9.34 -4.76 -8.15
N LEU A 72 -8.43 -4.19 -7.35
CA LEU A 72 -7.45 -3.22 -7.81
C LEU A 72 -6.06 -3.85 -7.94
N PRO A 73 -5.27 -3.49 -8.98
CA PRO A 73 -3.88 -3.89 -9.06
C PRO A 73 -3.06 -3.17 -7.98
N THR A 74 -1.99 -3.83 -7.53
CA THR A 74 -1.14 -3.31 -6.46
C THR A 74 0.33 -3.21 -6.86
N VAL A 75 1.05 -2.33 -6.18
CA VAL A 75 2.50 -2.13 -6.29
C VAL A 75 3.07 -1.88 -4.88
N CYS A 76 4.38 -1.96 -4.71
CA CYS A 76 5.04 -1.43 -3.53
C CYS A 76 6.49 -1.04 -3.82
N GLY A 77 7.00 -0.09 -3.03
CA GLY A 77 8.43 0.21 -2.97
C GLY A 77 9.20 -0.87 -2.21
N LEU A 78 9.60 -1.94 -2.90
CA LEU A 78 10.26 -3.11 -2.30
C LEU A 78 11.44 -2.76 -1.38
N SER A 79 12.29 -1.81 -1.75
CA SER A 79 13.48 -1.45 -0.97
C SER A 79 13.18 -0.88 0.42
N ASN A 80 11.96 -0.39 0.68
CA ASN A 80 11.60 0.24 1.96
C ASN A 80 11.53 -0.77 3.10
N ILE A 81 11.14 -2.03 2.80
CA ILE A 81 10.99 -3.09 3.80
C ILE A 81 12.31 -3.40 4.55
N SER A 82 13.44 -3.22 3.87
CA SER A 82 14.78 -3.56 4.37
C SER A 82 15.59 -2.34 4.83
N PHE A 83 14.98 -1.16 4.91
CA PHE A 83 15.70 0.06 5.29
C PHE A 83 16.31 -0.09 6.70
N GLY A 84 17.62 0.17 6.81
CA GLY A 84 18.37 0.06 8.07
C GLY A 84 18.82 -1.36 8.45
N LEU A 85 18.49 -2.38 7.65
CA LEU A 85 18.95 -3.75 7.88
C LEU A 85 20.25 -4.05 7.11
N PRO A 86 21.13 -4.91 7.64
CA PRO A 86 22.19 -5.51 6.85
C PRO A 86 21.60 -6.46 5.80
N GLU A 87 22.39 -6.82 4.77
CA GLU A 87 22.02 -7.87 3.82
C GLU A 87 20.66 -7.66 3.12
N ARG A 88 20.35 -6.40 2.78
CA ARG A 88 19.05 -5.96 2.23
C ARG A 88 18.61 -6.72 0.98
N SER A 89 19.53 -7.18 0.16
CA SER A 89 19.25 -7.98 -1.05
C SER A 89 18.51 -9.27 -0.71
N TYR A 90 18.91 -9.96 0.37
CA TYR A 90 18.24 -11.17 0.82
C TYR A 90 16.83 -10.88 1.32
N VAL A 91 16.66 -9.80 2.10
CA VAL A 91 15.34 -9.37 2.62
C VAL A 91 14.40 -8.97 1.48
N ASN A 92 14.90 -8.26 0.47
CA ASN A 92 14.08 -7.81 -0.66
C ASN A 92 13.70 -8.96 -1.61
N THR A 93 14.46 -10.06 -1.64
CA THR A 93 14.21 -11.18 -2.57
C THR A 93 13.27 -12.24 -2.00
N ALA A 94 13.21 -12.35 -0.66
CA ALA A 94 12.40 -13.33 0.06
C ALA A 94 10.89 -13.06 -0.06
#